data_AF-A0A661KTF9-F1
#
_entry.id   AF-A0A661KTF9-F1
#
_cell.length_a   1.000
_cell.length_b   1.000
_cell.length_c   1.000
_cell.angle_alpha   90.00
_cell.angle_beta   90.00
_cell.angle_gamma   90.00
#
_symmetry.space_group_name_H-M   'P 1'
#
loop_
_entity.id
_entity.type
_entity.pdbx_description
1 polymer ?
#
loop_
_entity_poly.entity_id
_entity_poly.type
_entity_poly.pdbx_seq_one_letter_code
_entity_poly.pdbx_strand_id
1 'polypeptide(L)' 'MADFFIRTYKKGDEIQIIKLFKFAFGEEMTLEEWQWKYQSNPEGFVTFLGLFGDVIVSHYGIPYIKLKLGNKLIRAASPG' A
#
# COMPACT_ATOMS: atom_id res chain seq x y z
N MET A 1 -7.05 8.89 25.51
CA MET A 1 -7.15 9.69 24.27
C MET A 1 -6.59 8.83 23.15
N ALA A 2 -7.22 8.81 21.98
CA ALA A 2 -6.62 8.13 20.82
C ALA A 2 -5.61 9.10 20.20
N ASP A 3 -4.41 8.60 19.91
CA ASP A 3 -3.33 9.37 19.32
C ASP A 3 -3.12 9.00 17.85
N PHE A 4 -2.53 9.92 17.08
CA PHE A 4 -2.07 9.65 15.73
C PHE A 4 -0.66 9.07 15.73
N PHE A 5 -0.45 8.00 14.96
CA PHE A 5 0.89 7.48 14.72
C PHE A 5 1.01 6.86 13.33
N ILE A 6 2.25 6.75 12.86
CA ILE A 6 2.60 6.15 11.58
C ILE A 6 3.35 4.85 11.84
N ARG A 7 3.00 3.80 11.09
CA ARG A 7 3.77 2.55 11.05
C ARG A 7 3.77 1.94 9.67
N THR A 8 4.64 0.96 9.47
CA THR A 8 4.59 0.11 8.27
C THR A 8 3.45 -0.90 8.36
N TYR A 9 3.04 -1.38 7.19
CA TYR A 9 2.09 -2.46 7.01
C TYR A 9 2.45 -3.73 7.81
N LYS A 10 1.41 -4.42 8.28
CA LYS A 10 1.42 -5.75 8.88
C LYS A 10 0.34 -6.60 8.21
N LYS A 11 0.57 -7.90 8.11
CA LYS A 11 -0.42 -8.85 7.57
C LYS A 11 -1.75 -8.73 8.32
N GLY A 12 -2.84 -8.58 7.58
CA GLY A 12 -4.19 -8.34 8.08
C GLY A 12 -4.67 -6.88 7.88
N ASP A 13 -3.76 -5.92 7.72
CA ASP A 13 -4.12 -4.51 7.51
C ASP A 13 -4.87 -4.30 6.18
N GLU A 14 -4.64 -5.15 5.19
CA GLU A 14 -5.25 -5.07 3.86
C GLU A 14 -6.77 -4.96 3.91
N ILE A 15 -7.41 -5.57 4.91
CA ILE A 15 -8.86 -5.52 5.11
C ILE A 15 -9.32 -4.09 5.42
N GLN A 16 -8.60 -3.38 6.29
CA GLN A 16 -8.92 -1.99 6.62
C GLN A 16 -8.47 -1.03 5.49
N ILE A 17 -7.34 -1.30 4.84
CA ILE A 17 -6.85 -0.50 3.71
C ILE A 17 -7.86 -0.51 2.56
N ILE A 18 -8.40 -1.67 2.20
CA ILE A 18 -9.40 -1.80 1.12
C ILE A 18 -10.68 -1.03 1.45
N LYS A 19 -11.16 -1.14 2.70
CA LYS A 19 -12.32 -0.36 3.18
C LYS A 19 -12.04 1.14 3.13
N LEU A 20 -10.84 1.57 3.54
CA LEU A 20 -10.41 2.96 3.47
C LEU A 20 -10.35 3.46 2.03
N PHE A 21 -9.83 2.66 1.10
CA PHE A 21 -9.74 3.03 -0.32
C PHE A 21 -11.14 3.29 -0.91
N LYS A 22 -12.09 2.39 -0.65
CA LYS A 22 -13.50 2.55 -1.03
C LYS A 22 -14.14 3.78 -0.40
N PHE A 23 -13.85 4.04 0.88
CA PHE A 23 -14.36 5.22 1.58
C PHE A 23 -13.80 6.53 1.02
N ALA A 24 -12.50 6.59 0.73
CA ALA A 24 -11.82 7.82 0.32
C ALA A 24 -12.00 8.15 -1.17
N PHE A 25 -12.02 7.15 -2.05
CA PHE A 25 -12.01 7.33 -3.51
C PHE A 25 -13.32 6.89 -4.19
N GLY A 26 -14.20 6.17 -3.49
CA GLY A 26 -15.41 5.58 -4.08
C GLY A 26 -15.14 4.37 -4.98
N GLU A 27 -13.88 3.98 -5.15
CA GLU A 27 -13.46 2.81 -5.94
C GLU A 27 -13.04 1.65 -5.03
N GLU A 28 -13.36 0.43 -5.44
CA GLU A 28 -13.03 -0.78 -4.68
C GLU A 28 -11.80 -1.45 -5.28
N MET A 29 -10.69 -1.41 -4.55
CA MET A 29 -9.57 -2.30 -4.78
C MET A 29 -9.87 -3.62 -4.07
N THR A 30 -10.01 -4.70 -4.83
CA THR A 30 -10.29 -6.02 -4.28
C THR A 30 -9.10 -6.56 -3.48
N LEU A 31 -9.36 -7.56 -2.63
CA LEU A 31 -8.31 -8.26 -1.90
C LEU A 31 -7.33 -8.96 -2.85
N GLU A 32 -7.83 -9.50 -3.95
CA GLU A 32 -7.01 -10.15 -4.98
C GLU A 32 -6.08 -9.15 -5.66
N GLU A 33 -6.59 -7.98 -6.07
CA GLU A 33 -5.76 -6.92 -6.66
C GLU A 33 -4.71 -6.41 -5.68
N TRP A 34 -5.07 -6.25 -4.40
CA TRP A 34 -4.12 -5.88 -3.35
C TRP A 34 -3.01 -6.93 -3.19
N GLN A 35 -3.38 -8.21 -3.14
CA GLN A 35 -2.43 -9.31 -3.03
C GLN A 35 -1.50 -9.37 -4.24
N TRP A 36 -2.04 -9.25 -5.46
CA TRP A 36 -1.26 -9.19 -6.68
C TRP A 36 -0.28 -8.01 -6.70
N LYS A 37 -0.76 -6.79 -6.39
CA LYS A 37 0.02 -5.55 -6.47
C LYS A 37 1.12 -5.46 -5.41
N TYR A 38 0.87 -5.97 -4.21
CA TYR A 38 1.77 -5.82 -3.06
C TYR A 38 2.36 -7.15 -2.61
N GLN A 39 1.55 -8.07 -2.07
CA GLN A 39 2.06 -9.30 -1.43
C GLN A 39 2.82 -10.22 -2.40
N SER A 40 2.30 -10.37 -3.62
CA SER A 40 2.85 -11.23 -4.67
C SER A 40 3.83 -10.51 -5.59
N ASN A 41 4.14 -9.23 -5.33
CA ASN A 41 5.07 -8.47 -6.16
C ASN A 41 6.50 -9.00 -5.98
N PRO A 42 7.15 -9.54 -7.03
CA PRO A 42 8.50 -10.10 -6.94
C PRO A 42 9.57 -9.05 -6.61
N GLU A 43 9.31 -7.77 -6.89
CA GLU A 43 10.21 -6.67 -6.52
C GLU A 43 9.94 -6.16 -5.10
N GLY A 44 8.91 -6.69 -4.43
CA GLY A 44 8.47 -6.29 -3.10
C GLY A 44 7.74 -4.95 -3.08
N PHE A 45 7.48 -4.46 -1.86
CA PHE A 45 6.78 -3.21 -1.63
C PHE A 45 7.13 -2.61 -0.26
N VAL A 46 6.78 -1.35 -0.07
CA VAL A 46 6.70 -0.70 1.24
C VAL A 46 5.36 0.01 1.34
N THR A 47 4.70 -0.11 2.49
CA THR A 47 3.44 0.59 2.75
C THR A 47 3.52 1.26 4.11
N PHE A 48 3.19 2.55 4.16
CA PHE A 48 3.04 3.32 5.39
C PHE A 48 1.56 3.56 5.67
N LEU A 49 1.21 3.47 6.95
CA LEU A 49 -0.16 3.62 7.44
C LEU A 49 -0.19 4.69 8.51
N GLY A 50 -1.13 5.63 8.37
CA GLY A 50 -1.51 6.55 9.43
C GLY A 50 -2.68 5.96 10.22
N LEU A 51 -2.55 5.92 11.55
CA LEU A 51 -3.58 5.38 12.44
C LEU A 51 -4.08 6.45 13.40
N PHE A 52 -5.35 6.34 13.77
CA PHE A 52 -5.96 7.03 14.92
C PHE A 52 -6.51 5.96 15.86
N GLY A 53 -5.78 5.67 16.95
CA GLY A 53 -6.00 4.43 17.71
C GLY A 53 -5.77 3.19 16.84
N ASP A 54 -6.77 2.30 16.76
CA ASP A 54 -6.69 1.05 15.96
C ASP A 54 -7.25 1.19 14.54
N VAL A 55 -7.70 2.38 14.16
CA VAL A 55 -8.30 2.65 12.84
C VAL A 55 -7.22 3.17 11.90
N ILE A 56 -7.08 2.52 10.74
CA ILE A 56 -6.25 3.03 9.65
C ILE A 56 -7.01 4.16 8.96
N VAL A 57 -6.43 5.36 8.99
CA VAL A 57 -7.01 6.60 8.43
C VAL A 57 -6.23 7.15 7.24
N SER A 58 -5.04 6.59 6.96
CA SER A 58 -4.24 6.95 5.79
C SER A 58 -3.42 5.75 5.33
N HIS A 59 -3.20 5.68 4.02
CA HIS A 59 -2.44 4.63 3.36
C HIS A 59 -1.55 5.25 2.27
N TYR A 60 -0.26 4.93 2.28
CA TYR A 60 0.69 5.29 1.22
C TYR A 60 1.43 4.04 0.75
N GLY A 61 1.10 3.59 -0.46
CA GLY A 61 1.57 2.32 -1.03
C GLY A 61 2.68 2.53 -2.04
N ILE A 62 3.78 1.79 -1.88
CA ILE A 62 4.98 1.89 -2.72
C ILE A 62 5.38 0.50 -3.22
N PRO A 63 4.70 -0.06 -4.24
CA PRO A 63 5.19 -1.22 -4.95
C PRO A 63 6.47 -0.87 -5.72
N TYR A 64 7.45 -1.77 -5.71
CA TYR A 64 8.62 -1.65 -6.57
C TYR A 64 8.32 -2.21 -7.97
N ILE A 65 9.00 -1.66 -8.98
CA ILE A 65 8.90 -2.09 -10.37
C ILE A 65 10.30 -2.19 -10.99
N LYS A 66 10.45 -3.03 -12.01
CA LYS A 66 11.60 -2.99 -12.91
C LYS A 66 11.29 -2.02 -14.05
N LEU A 67 12.05 -0.93 -14.12
CA LEU A 67 11.94 0.08 -15.16
C LEU A 67 13.15 -0.02 -16.10
N LYS A 68 12.91 0.01 -17.42
CA LYS A 68 13.97 0.14 -18.41
C LYS A 68 14.16 1.62 -18.76
N LEU A 69 15.34 2.17 -18.44
CA LEU A 69 15.72 3.54 -18.78
C LEU A 69 16.89 3.49 -19.77
N GLY A 70 16.59 3.73 -21.05
CA GLY A 70 17.54 3.52 -22.14
C GLY A 70 18.02 2.07 -22.18
N ASN A 71 19.33 1.86 -22.00
CA ASN A 71 19.96 0.53 -21.99
C ASN A 71 20.13 -0.06 -20.57
N LYS A 72 19.57 0.56 -19.53
CA LYS A 72 19.68 0.09 -18.14
C LYS A 72 18.34 -0.43 -17.62
N LEU A 73 18.39 -1.51 -16.84
CA LEU A 73 17.28 -1.94 -15.97
C LEU A 73 17.52 -1.39 -14.57
N ILE A 74 16.55 -0.67 -14.03
CA ILE A 74 16.59 -0.08 -12.69
C ILE A 74 15.40 -0.59 -11.87
N ARG A 75 15.61 -0.84 -10.58
CA ARG A 75 14.52 -1.03 -9.63
C ARG A 75 14.03 0.35 -9.21
N ALA A 76 12.80 0.67 -9.58
CA ALA A 76 12.14 1.92 -9.28
C ALA A 76 10.96 1.70 -8.33
N ALA A 77 10.44 2.79 -7.77
CA ALA A 77 9.24 2.80 -6.95
C ALA A 77 8.09 3.40 -7.77
N SER A 78 6.90 2.82 -7.67
CA SER A 78 5.67 3.34 -8.27
C SER A 78 4.68 3.71 -7.17
N PRO A 79 4.87 4.84 -6.47
CA PRO A 79 3.93 5.26 -5.44
C PRO A 79 2.55 5.50 -6.06
N GLY A 80 1.50 5.12 -5.33
CA GLY A 80 0.12 5.33 -5.73
C GLY A 80 -0.79 5.65 -4.56
#